data_AF-A0A370LQQ0-F1
#
_entry.id   AF-A0A370LQQ0-F1
#
_cell.length_a   1.000
_cell.length_b   1.000
_cell.length_c   1.000
_cell.angle_alpha   90.00
_cell.angle_beta   90.00
_cell.angle_gamma   90.00
#
_symmetry.space_group_name_H-M   'P 1'
#
loop_
_entity.id
_entity.type
_entity.pdbx_description
1 polymer ?
#
loop_
_entity_poly.entity_id
_entity_poly.type
_entity_poly.pdbx_seq_one_letter_code
_entity_poly.pdbx_strand_id
1 'polypeptide(L)'
;MCNSATLSLIRQEVEQKVQLGVLFTAFDVTLAVQETLKGQGQYDPSCHRHRYLKNDVHRVVSEIAGSSYDRKLQDVGAPSEAYVYFPIGADPASYVPLQRKDSPVDNAVGPYSIDIPVPAIIATNNGDGHTVDARGSLTIPAALMRQLGFNFDETAYVAKEGNSLTVSRTQPKNDQVATYTVDHNCNVRLTRPCLAQVFENVDSYDFEVGNVQGVDCILVKNYDG
;
A
#
# COMPACT_ATOMS: atom_id res chain seq x y z
N MET A 1 -26.21 -13.13 7.28
CA MET A 1 -25.97 -12.06 8.25
C MET A 1 -24.67 -12.36 8.96
N CYS A 2 -23.83 -11.36 9.16
CA CYS A 2 -22.60 -11.52 9.92
C CYS A 2 -22.89 -11.87 11.40
N ASN A 3 -21.90 -12.45 12.09
CA ASN A 3 -22.03 -12.69 13.53
C ASN A 3 -22.06 -11.35 14.31
N SER A 4 -22.43 -11.40 15.58
CA SER A 4 -22.58 -10.19 16.42
C SER A 4 -21.28 -9.39 16.56
N ALA A 5 -20.13 -10.07 16.68
CA ALA A 5 -18.83 -9.42 16.80
C ALA A 5 -18.47 -8.63 15.52
N THR A 6 -18.65 -9.24 14.35
CA THR A 6 -18.44 -8.58 13.06
C THR A 6 -19.42 -7.42 12.88
N LEU A 7 -20.68 -7.56 13.32
CA LEU A 7 -21.67 -6.48 13.23
C LEU A 7 -21.26 -5.27 14.09
N SER A 8 -20.71 -5.51 15.29
CA SER A 8 -20.17 -4.43 16.14
C SER A 8 -19.00 -3.71 15.48
N LEU A 9 -18.09 -4.44 14.80
CA LEU A 9 -16.99 -3.82 14.05
C LEU A 9 -17.50 -2.98 12.87
N ILE A 10 -18.49 -3.48 12.12
CA ILE A 10 -19.12 -2.70 11.05
C ILE A 10 -19.73 -1.41 11.61
N ARG A 11 -20.43 -1.50 12.74
CA ARG A 11 -21.05 -0.36 13.41
C ARG A 11 -20.01 0.67 13.84
N GLN A 12 -18.94 0.22 14.49
CA GLN A 12 -17.84 1.08 14.93
C GLN A 12 -17.18 1.82 13.76
N GLU A 13 -16.89 1.13 12.66
CA GLU A 13 -16.26 1.74 11.49
C GLU A 13 -17.19 2.77 10.82
N VAL A 14 -18.49 2.45 10.70
CA VAL A 14 -19.48 3.40 10.16
C VAL A 14 -19.63 4.62 11.05
N GLU A 15 -19.73 4.44 12.37
CA GLU A 15 -19.77 5.56 13.34
C GLU A 15 -18.55 6.46 13.20
N GLN A 16 -17.35 5.87 13.11
CA GLN A 16 -16.11 6.63 12.94
C GLN A 16 -16.13 7.46 11.65
N LYS A 17 -16.49 6.86 10.50
CA LYS A 17 -16.55 7.59 9.23
C LYS A 17 -17.61 8.68 9.23
N VAL A 18 -18.77 8.42 9.82
CA VAL A 18 -19.86 9.40 9.96
C VAL A 18 -19.41 10.59 10.81
N GLN A 19 -18.77 10.33 11.97
CA GLN A 19 -18.23 11.36 12.86
C GLN A 19 -17.15 12.22 12.21
N LEU A 20 -16.31 11.62 11.36
CA LEU A 20 -15.26 12.33 10.62
C LEU A 20 -15.80 13.16 9.45
N GLY A 21 -17.06 12.97 9.04
CA GLY A 21 -17.63 13.71 7.91
C GLY A 21 -17.02 13.33 6.56
N VAL A 22 -16.49 12.10 6.42
CA VAL A 22 -15.76 11.67 5.20
C VAL A 22 -16.67 10.95 4.23
N LEU A 23 -16.30 10.97 2.94
CA LEU A 23 -16.95 10.16 1.92
C LEU A 23 -16.43 8.72 1.99
N PHE A 24 -17.32 7.74 1.82
CA PHE A 24 -16.92 6.33 1.85
C PHE A 24 -17.87 5.42 1.10
N THR A 25 -17.41 4.25 0.73
CA THR A 25 -18.23 3.18 0.15
C THR A 25 -18.43 2.04 1.15
N ALA A 26 -19.38 1.15 0.87
CA ALA A 26 -19.50 -0.10 1.61
C ALA A 26 -18.23 -0.96 1.51
N PHE A 27 -17.46 -0.83 0.43
CA PHE A 27 -16.21 -1.56 0.25
C PHE A 27 -15.14 -1.10 1.24
N ASP A 28 -14.99 0.21 1.44
CA ASP A 28 -14.03 0.78 2.39
C ASP A 28 -14.28 0.29 3.82
N VAL A 29 -15.56 0.29 4.24
CA VAL A 29 -15.97 -0.25 5.54
C VAL A 29 -15.62 -1.74 5.65
N THR A 30 -15.91 -2.53 4.61
CA THR A 30 -15.56 -3.95 4.64
C THR A 30 -14.06 -4.20 4.68
N LEU A 31 -13.23 -3.38 4.00
CA LEU A 31 -11.78 -3.51 4.05
C LEU A 31 -11.26 -3.24 5.46
N ALA A 32 -11.67 -2.14 6.09
CA ALA A 32 -11.27 -1.80 7.46
C ALA A 32 -11.66 -2.91 8.45
N VAL A 33 -12.89 -3.42 8.37
CA VAL A 33 -13.35 -4.54 9.23
C VAL A 33 -12.52 -5.81 8.99
N GLN A 34 -12.20 -6.12 7.74
CA GLN A 34 -11.35 -7.28 7.43
C GLN A 34 -9.92 -7.12 7.97
N GLU A 35 -9.35 -5.92 7.90
CA GLU A 35 -8.03 -5.61 8.47
C GLU A 35 -8.02 -5.79 9.98
N THR A 36 -9.03 -5.27 10.69
CA THR A 36 -9.19 -5.49 12.14
C THR A 36 -9.30 -6.98 12.47
N LEU A 37 -10.15 -7.72 11.76
CA LEU A 37 -10.32 -9.16 11.98
C LEU A 37 -9.04 -9.96 11.71
N LYS A 38 -8.25 -9.58 10.69
CA LYS A 38 -6.95 -10.20 10.40
C LYS A 38 -5.96 -9.94 11.53
N GLY A 39 -5.87 -8.70 12.02
CA GLY A 39 -5.02 -8.34 13.17
C GLY A 39 -5.39 -9.09 14.44
N GLN A 40 -6.66 -9.45 14.61
CA GLN A 40 -7.16 -10.24 15.75
C GLN A 40 -7.07 -11.77 15.55
N GLY A 41 -6.63 -12.25 14.38
CA GLY A 41 -6.65 -13.68 14.05
C GLY A 41 -8.05 -14.29 13.91
N GLN A 42 -9.08 -13.45 13.73
CA GLN A 42 -10.49 -13.84 13.62
C GLN A 42 -11.02 -13.82 12.18
N TYR A 43 -10.16 -13.53 11.20
CA TYR A 43 -10.55 -13.43 9.81
C TYR A 43 -10.83 -14.81 9.19
N ASP A 44 -12.11 -15.09 8.93
CA ASP A 44 -12.56 -16.17 8.05
C ASP A 44 -13.03 -15.67 6.66
N PRO A 45 -12.33 -16.02 5.56
CA PRO A 45 -12.72 -15.63 4.20
C PRO A 45 -14.04 -16.25 3.71
N SER A 46 -14.56 -17.28 4.37
CA SER A 46 -15.84 -17.90 4.00
C SER A 46 -17.05 -17.02 4.32
N CYS A 47 -16.92 -16.14 5.32
CA CYS A 47 -17.98 -15.27 5.81
C CYS A 47 -17.63 -13.78 5.84
N HIS A 48 -16.33 -13.40 5.79
CA HIS A 48 -15.90 -12.00 5.86
C HIS A 48 -15.60 -11.35 4.50
N ARG A 49 -15.86 -12.01 3.37
CA ARG A 49 -15.75 -11.37 2.04
C ARG A 49 -16.81 -10.27 1.89
N HIS A 50 -16.49 -9.21 1.14
CA HIS A 50 -17.37 -8.07 0.89
C HIS A 50 -18.80 -8.48 0.47
N ARG A 51 -18.92 -9.49 -0.41
CA ARG A 51 -20.23 -10.00 -0.87
C ARG A 51 -21.19 -10.42 0.25
N TYR A 52 -20.65 -10.85 1.40
CA TYR A 52 -21.43 -11.29 2.56
C TYR A 52 -21.68 -10.18 3.58
N LEU A 53 -20.78 -9.18 3.63
CA LEU A 53 -20.85 -8.08 4.59
C LEU A 53 -21.64 -6.86 4.06
N LYS A 54 -21.70 -6.65 2.74
CA LYS A 54 -22.23 -5.42 2.15
C LYS A 54 -23.65 -5.08 2.61
N ASN A 55 -24.54 -6.07 2.73
CA ASN A 55 -25.93 -5.84 3.13
C ASN A 55 -26.01 -5.37 4.59
N ASP A 56 -25.16 -5.92 5.45
CA ASP A 56 -25.06 -5.50 6.85
C ASP A 56 -24.49 -4.08 6.94
N VAL A 57 -23.49 -3.72 6.10
CA VAL A 57 -22.98 -2.35 5.99
C VAL A 57 -24.08 -1.38 5.54
N HIS A 58 -24.83 -1.68 4.48
CA HIS A 58 -25.92 -0.82 4.01
C HIS A 58 -26.96 -0.56 5.10
N ARG A 59 -27.38 -1.61 5.82
CA ARG A 59 -28.31 -1.50 6.95
C ARG A 59 -27.74 -0.60 8.05
N VAL A 60 -26.50 -0.84 8.48
CA VAL A 60 -25.86 -0.10 9.56
C VAL A 60 -25.64 1.37 9.20
N VAL A 61 -25.28 1.68 7.95
CA VAL A 61 -25.18 3.07 7.47
C VAL A 61 -26.54 3.77 7.53
N SER A 62 -27.62 3.12 7.10
CA SER A 62 -28.97 3.68 7.23
C SER A 62 -29.41 3.90 8.68
N GLU A 63 -28.99 3.05 9.61
CA GLU A 63 -29.27 3.20 11.04
C GLU A 63 -28.49 4.35 11.68
N ILE A 64 -27.19 4.49 11.39
CA ILE A 64 -26.31 5.47 12.05
C ILE A 64 -26.36 6.84 11.37
N ALA A 65 -26.19 6.86 10.05
CA ALA A 65 -26.08 8.11 9.33
C ALA A 65 -27.44 8.81 9.20
N GLY A 66 -28.53 8.03 9.17
CA GLY A 66 -29.89 8.55 9.12
C GLY A 66 -30.06 9.58 8.00
N SER A 67 -30.53 10.79 8.37
CA SER A 67 -30.72 11.92 7.46
C SER A 67 -29.51 12.86 7.37
N SER A 68 -28.35 12.51 7.92
CA SER A 68 -27.14 13.37 7.87
C SER A 68 -26.24 13.05 6.66
N TYR A 69 -26.49 11.92 6.00
CA TYR A 69 -25.79 11.48 4.80
C TYR A 69 -26.79 11.19 3.69
N ASP A 70 -26.33 11.36 2.46
CA ASP A 70 -26.99 10.86 1.26
C ASP A 70 -26.10 9.80 0.58
N ARG A 71 -26.62 9.14 -0.45
CA ARG A 71 -25.87 8.15 -1.23
C ARG A 71 -26.11 8.33 -2.72
N LYS A 72 -25.05 8.13 -3.50
CA LYS A 72 -25.09 8.22 -4.97
C LYS A 72 -24.34 7.05 -5.56
N LEU A 73 -24.89 6.50 -6.65
CA LEU A 73 -24.21 5.47 -7.42
C LEU A 73 -23.13 6.15 -8.27
N GLN A 74 -21.89 5.68 -8.16
CA GLN A 74 -20.72 6.29 -8.81
C GLN A 74 -19.76 5.21 -9.29
N ASP A 75 -19.06 5.50 -10.40
CA ASP A 75 -17.93 4.70 -10.84
C ASP A 75 -16.74 4.91 -9.89
N VAL A 76 -16.28 3.82 -9.30
CA VAL A 76 -15.19 3.79 -8.32
C VAL A 76 -14.00 2.97 -8.83
N GLY A 77 -13.89 2.77 -10.14
CA GLY A 77 -12.85 1.92 -10.74
C GLY A 77 -13.06 0.43 -10.44
N ALA A 78 -14.33 0.02 -10.26
CA ALA A 78 -14.72 -1.35 -9.99
C ALA A 78 -15.51 -1.92 -11.19
N PRO A 79 -15.61 -3.27 -11.32
CA PRO A 79 -16.42 -3.87 -12.39
C PRO A 79 -17.90 -3.47 -12.38
N SER A 80 -18.37 -2.92 -11.26
CA SER A 80 -19.73 -2.39 -11.08
C SER A 80 -19.67 -1.09 -10.29
N GLU A 81 -20.55 -0.16 -10.61
CA GLU A 81 -20.73 1.05 -9.81
C GLU A 81 -21.02 0.72 -8.34
N ALA A 82 -20.63 1.62 -7.44
CA ALA A 82 -20.84 1.48 -6.01
C ALA A 82 -21.58 2.68 -5.43
N TYR A 83 -22.32 2.46 -4.35
CA TYR A 83 -22.86 3.56 -3.57
C TYR A 83 -21.74 4.23 -2.78
N VAL A 84 -21.52 5.51 -3.07
CA VAL A 84 -20.73 6.43 -2.26
C VAL A 84 -21.69 7.10 -1.28
N TYR A 85 -21.37 7.01 0.00
CA TYR A 85 -22.03 7.73 1.07
C TYR A 85 -21.28 9.03 1.34
N PHE A 86 -22.01 10.12 1.49
CA PHE A 86 -21.43 11.44 1.69
C PHE A 86 -22.33 12.30 2.60
N PRO A 87 -21.74 13.20 3.43
CA PRO A 87 -22.52 14.15 4.22
C PRO A 87 -23.39 15.04 3.33
N ILE A 88 -24.56 15.46 3.81
CA ILE A 88 -25.39 16.43 3.08
C ILE A 88 -24.58 17.70 2.78
N GLY A 89 -24.56 18.09 1.51
CA GLY A 89 -23.83 19.26 1.01
C GLY A 89 -22.40 18.97 0.52
N ALA A 90 -21.86 17.78 0.77
CA ALA A 90 -20.60 17.35 0.15
C ALA A 90 -20.82 16.94 -1.32
N ASP A 91 -19.79 17.13 -2.15
CA ASP A 91 -19.83 16.68 -3.54
C ASP A 91 -19.42 15.19 -3.62
N PRO A 92 -20.32 14.27 -4.01
CA PRO A 92 -19.96 12.85 -4.16
C PRO A 92 -18.84 12.62 -5.20
N ALA A 93 -18.73 13.47 -6.22
CA ALA A 93 -17.69 13.32 -7.25
C ALA A 93 -16.26 13.51 -6.70
N SER A 94 -16.12 14.13 -5.52
CA SER A 94 -14.84 14.27 -4.83
C SER A 94 -14.31 12.97 -4.17
N TYR A 95 -15.11 11.90 -4.14
CA TYR A 95 -14.67 10.61 -3.61
C TYR A 95 -13.54 10.03 -4.47
N VAL A 96 -12.40 9.77 -3.83
CA VAL A 96 -11.25 9.09 -4.43
C VAL A 96 -11.26 7.63 -3.97
N PRO A 97 -11.50 6.67 -4.87
CA PRO A 97 -11.49 5.25 -4.51
C PRO A 97 -10.12 4.83 -3.95
N LEU A 98 -10.14 3.97 -2.92
CA LEU A 98 -8.92 3.31 -2.47
C LEU A 98 -8.31 2.53 -3.65
N GLN A 99 -7.05 2.81 -3.97
CA GLN A 99 -6.33 2.11 -5.02
C GLN A 99 -6.34 0.61 -4.71
N ARG A 100 -7.08 -0.15 -5.50
CA ARG A 100 -7.08 -1.60 -5.43
C ARG A 100 -5.71 -2.06 -5.90
N LYS A 101 -5.03 -2.86 -5.07
CA LYS A 101 -3.71 -3.44 -5.42
C LYS A 101 -3.73 -4.24 -6.73
N ASP A 102 -4.92 -4.61 -7.24
CA ASP A 102 -5.07 -5.49 -8.41
C ASP A 102 -5.92 -4.88 -9.55
N SER A 103 -6.19 -3.57 -9.57
CA SER A 103 -6.91 -2.95 -10.70
C SER A 103 -5.92 -2.34 -11.70
N PRO A 104 -5.87 -2.83 -12.96
CA PRO A 104 -5.09 -2.17 -14.00
C PRO A 104 -5.75 -0.81 -14.27
N VAL A 105 -5.09 0.26 -13.84
CA VAL A 105 -5.58 1.62 -14.07
C VAL A 105 -5.29 1.97 -15.52
N ASP A 106 -6.34 1.96 -16.36
CA ASP A 106 -6.30 2.58 -17.67
C ASP A 106 -6.37 4.10 -17.45
N ASN A 107 -5.20 4.76 -17.45
CA ASN A 107 -5.07 6.18 -17.15
C ASN A 107 -5.65 7.03 -18.29
N ALA A 108 -6.93 7.39 -18.18
CA ALA A 108 -7.52 8.48 -18.95
C ALA A 108 -7.20 9.84 -18.29
N VAL A 109 -6.27 10.54 -18.95
CA VAL A 109 -5.87 11.96 -18.87
C VAL A 109 -6.87 12.91 -18.19
N GLY A 110 -6.42 13.60 -17.13
CA GLY A 110 -7.03 14.82 -16.60
C GLY A 110 -5.98 15.71 -15.91
N PRO A 111 -5.79 16.99 -16.30
CA PRO A 111 -4.70 17.83 -15.80
C PRO A 111 -5.17 18.68 -14.60
N TYR A 112 -5.01 18.18 -13.38
CA TYR A 112 -5.07 19.01 -12.18
C TYR A 112 -3.98 18.56 -11.19
N SER A 113 -2.77 19.12 -11.35
CA SER A 113 -1.73 19.03 -10.34
C SER A 113 -1.98 20.10 -9.29
N ILE A 114 -2.50 19.69 -8.13
CA ILE A 114 -2.40 20.48 -6.91
C ILE A 114 -1.16 19.97 -6.18
N ASP A 115 -0.12 20.80 -6.18
CA ASP A 115 1.16 20.57 -5.55
C ASP A 115 1.00 20.72 -4.03
N ILE A 116 0.65 19.64 -3.35
CA ILE A 116 0.63 19.60 -1.89
C ILE A 116 2.00 19.08 -1.43
N PRO A 117 2.75 19.83 -0.62
CA PRO A 117 4.01 19.36 -0.06
C PRO A 117 3.71 18.20 0.89
N VAL A 118 4.01 16.98 0.45
CA VAL A 118 3.96 15.79 1.29
C VAL A 118 5.09 15.90 2.32
N PRO A 119 4.79 15.88 3.63
CA PRO A 119 5.85 15.85 4.64
C PRO A 119 6.66 14.55 4.47
N ALA A 120 7.98 14.68 4.45
CA ALA A 120 8.91 13.57 4.37
C ALA A 120 8.65 12.60 5.53
N ILE A 121 7.98 11.49 5.25
CA ILE A 121 7.86 10.37 6.18
C ILE A 121 9.21 9.68 6.18
N ILE A 122 10.04 9.97 7.18
CA ILE A 122 11.20 9.15 7.51
C ILE A 122 10.64 7.91 8.21
N ALA A 123 10.40 6.85 7.44
CA ALA A 123 10.14 5.54 8.00
C ALA A 123 11.45 5.02 8.61
N THR A 124 11.58 5.12 9.94
CA THR A 124 12.60 4.38 10.68
C THR A 124 12.20 2.91 10.75
N ASN A 125 13.10 2.03 10.29
CA ASN A 125 12.96 0.58 10.34
C ASN A 125 12.59 0.10 11.73
N ASN A 126 11.58 -0.78 11.81
CA ASN A 126 11.46 -1.71 12.92
C ASN A 126 12.65 -2.67 12.79
N GLY A 127 13.49 -2.74 13.81
CA GLY A 127 14.88 -3.24 13.76
C GLY A 127 15.07 -4.75 13.58
N ASP A 128 14.26 -5.41 12.76
CA ASP A 128 14.43 -6.82 12.41
C ASP A 128 15.16 -6.93 11.07
N GLY A 129 16.41 -7.40 11.09
CA GLY A 129 17.20 -7.64 9.88
C GLY A 129 16.47 -8.57 8.90
N HIS A 130 16.63 -8.29 7.60
CA HIS A 130 16.01 -9.06 6.54
C HIS A 130 16.93 -10.19 6.07
N THR A 131 16.45 -11.42 6.18
CA THR A 131 17.20 -12.61 5.78
C THR A 131 17.01 -12.96 4.31
N VAL A 132 18.05 -13.53 3.70
CA VAL A 132 17.97 -14.07 2.33
C VAL A 132 17.09 -15.30 2.28
N ASP A 133 16.41 -15.50 1.15
CA ASP A 133 15.65 -16.71 0.91
C ASP A 133 16.54 -17.94 0.71
N ALA A 134 15.95 -19.13 0.59
CA ALA A 134 16.68 -20.39 0.36
C ALA A 134 17.53 -20.40 -0.93
N ARG A 135 17.33 -19.43 -1.85
CA ARG A 135 18.11 -19.26 -3.08
C ARG A 135 19.20 -18.19 -2.92
N GLY A 136 19.37 -17.62 -1.73
CA GLY A 136 20.30 -16.53 -1.45
C GLY A 136 19.85 -15.19 -2.05
N SER A 137 18.56 -15.01 -2.30
CA SER A 137 18.01 -13.76 -2.83
C SER A 137 17.39 -12.91 -1.71
N LEU A 138 17.62 -11.60 -1.76
CA LEU A 138 17.06 -10.64 -0.81
C LEU A 138 15.88 -9.91 -1.44
N THR A 139 14.74 -9.84 -0.76
CA THR A 139 13.55 -9.12 -1.25
C THR A 139 13.43 -7.78 -0.57
N ILE A 140 13.44 -6.69 -1.35
CA ILE A 140 13.18 -5.34 -0.87
C ILE A 140 11.67 -5.17 -0.71
N PRO A 141 11.17 -4.81 0.48
CA PRO A 141 9.74 -4.64 0.72
C PRO A 141 9.11 -3.56 -0.16
N ALA A 142 7.91 -3.86 -0.67
CA ALA A 142 7.12 -2.94 -1.47
C ALA A 142 6.86 -1.57 -0.82
N ALA A 143 6.79 -1.50 0.51
CA ALA A 143 6.60 -0.24 1.22
C ALA A 143 7.76 0.74 0.95
N LEU A 144 9.00 0.27 1.00
CA LEU A 144 10.19 1.09 0.74
C LEU A 144 10.30 1.46 -0.74
N MET A 145 10.02 0.51 -1.63
CA MET A 145 9.99 0.77 -3.07
C MET A 145 8.97 1.87 -3.43
N ARG A 146 7.77 1.81 -2.86
CA ARG A 146 6.72 2.81 -3.07
C ARG A 146 7.06 4.16 -2.46
N GLN A 147 7.81 4.20 -1.35
CA GLN A 147 8.29 5.44 -0.74
C GLN A 147 9.20 6.23 -1.69
N LEU A 148 9.96 5.54 -2.55
CA LEU A 148 10.74 6.14 -3.64
C LEU A 148 9.96 6.38 -4.94
N GLY A 149 8.65 6.08 -4.95
CA GLY A 149 7.79 6.27 -6.11
C GLY A 149 7.99 5.24 -7.23
N PHE A 150 8.52 4.05 -6.92
CA PHE A 150 8.53 2.96 -7.90
C PHE A 150 7.13 2.42 -8.15
N ASN A 151 6.84 2.15 -9.43
CA ASN A 151 5.64 1.41 -9.87
C ASN A 151 5.99 -0.01 -10.31
N PHE A 152 4.98 -0.87 -10.46
CA PHE A 152 5.17 -2.20 -11.06
C PHE A 152 5.70 -2.08 -12.49
N ASP A 153 6.47 -3.08 -12.92
CA ASP A 153 7.13 -3.14 -14.23
C ASP A 153 8.14 -1.99 -14.52
N GLU A 154 8.40 -1.09 -13.57
CA GLU A 154 9.51 -0.15 -13.67
C GLU A 154 10.87 -0.85 -13.52
N THR A 155 11.92 -0.23 -14.06
CA THR A 155 13.30 -0.71 -13.90
C THR A 155 13.94 -0.09 -12.66
N ALA A 156 14.40 -0.94 -11.75
CA ALA A 156 15.25 -0.58 -10.63
C ALA A 156 16.72 -0.82 -11.00
N TYR A 157 17.54 0.22 -10.86
CA TYR A 157 18.97 0.16 -11.08
C TYR A 157 19.67 -0.11 -9.76
N VAL A 158 20.59 -1.07 -9.76
CA VAL A 158 21.39 -1.41 -8.59
C VAL A 158 22.83 -1.02 -8.86
N ALA A 159 23.39 -0.17 -8.01
CA ALA A 159 24.77 0.25 -8.07
C ALA A 159 25.51 -0.10 -6.78
N LYS A 160 26.83 -0.27 -6.91
CA LYS A 160 27.73 -0.40 -5.77
C LYS A 160 28.20 0.99 -5.35
N GLU A 161 28.11 1.26 -4.06
CA GLU A 161 28.68 2.46 -3.46
C GLU A 161 29.50 2.08 -2.22
N GLY A 162 30.83 2.00 -2.40
CA GLY A 162 31.73 1.53 -1.34
C GLY A 162 31.36 0.12 -0.86
N ASN A 163 30.97 0.02 0.41
CA ASN A 163 30.56 -1.23 1.07
C ASN A 163 29.02 -1.36 1.17
N SER A 164 28.27 -0.66 0.33
CA SER A 164 26.82 -0.70 0.30
C SER A 164 26.31 -0.89 -1.14
N LEU A 165 25.07 -1.36 -1.27
CA LEU A 165 24.35 -1.36 -2.53
C LEU A 165 23.27 -0.29 -2.49
N THR A 166 23.09 0.43 -3.59
CA THR A 166 22.01 1.40 -3.75
C THR A 166 21.02 0.89 -4.80
N VAL A 167 19.73 1.11 -4.55
CA VAL A 167 18.65 0.81 -5.49
C VAL A 167 17.90 2.09 -5.82
N SER A 168 17.92 2.50 -7.08
CA SER A 168 17.39 3.79 -7.55
C SER A 168 16.58 3.67 -8.85
N ARG A 169 15.72 4.66 -9.09
CA ARG A 169 14.93 4.79 -10.34
C ARG A 169 15.76 5.38 -11.48
N THR A 170 16.74 6.20 -11.13
CA THR A 170 17.63 6.85 -12.09
C THR A 170 18.86 6.00 -12.30
N GLN A 171 19.21 5.77 -13.56
CA GLN A 171 20.39 5.02 -13.93
C GLN A 171 21.65 5.69 -13.33
N PRO A 172 22.45 4.96 -12.54
CA PRO A 172 23.68 5.49 -11.97
C PRO A 172 24.71 5.69 -13.08
N LYS A 173 25.50 6.77 -12.97
CA LYS A 173 26.51 7.11 -13.99
C LYS A 173 27.67 6.10 -14.04
N ASN A 174 28.01 5.50 -12.89
CA ASN A 174 29.10 4.54 -12.72
C ASN A 174 28.66 3.38 -11.81
N ASP A 175 29.41 2.28 -11.84
CA ASP A 175 29.30 1.16 -10.89
C ASP A 175 27.92 0.49 -10.80
N GLN A 176 27.18 0.49 -11.91
CA GLN A 176 25.96 -0.29 -12.06
C GLN A 176 26.31 -1.78 -12.00
N VAL A 177 25.74 -2.46 -11.01
CA VAL A 177 25.94 -3.90 -10.77
C VAL A 177 24.92 -4.72 -11.55
N ALA A 178 23.65 -4.31 -11.50
CA ALA A 178 22.54 -5.06 -12.07
C ALA A 178 21.33 -4.15 -12.35
N THR A 179 20.40 -4.67 -13.14
CA THR A 179 19.05 -4.10 -13.33
C THR A 179 18.03 -5.15 -12.97
N TYR A 180 16.95 -4.71 -12.32
CA TYR A 180 15.83 -5.56 -11.97
C TYR A 180 14.53 -4.88 -12.38
N THR A 181 13.56 -5.67 -12.79
CA THR A 181 12.18 -5.19 -12.98
C THR A 181 11.44 -5.31 -11.66
N VAL A 182 10.74 -4.24 -11.27
CA VAL A 182 9.86 -4.25 -10.11
C VAL A 182 8.70 -5.19 -10.38
N ASP A 183 8.45 -6.16 -9.50
CA ASP A 183 7.38 -7.13 -9.69
C ASP A 183 5.98 -6.51 -9.55
N HIS A 184 4.94 -7.30 -9.85
CA HIS A 184 3.53 -6.84 -9.75
C HIS A 184 3.10 -6.48 -8.32
N ASN A 185 3.81 -6.96 -7.30
CA ASN A 185 3.57 -6.63 -5.90
C ASN A 185 4.39 -5.42 -5.44
N CYS A 186 5.11 -4.75 -6.35
CA CYS A 186 6.06 -3.68 -6.10
C CYS A 186 7.30 -4.09 -5.28
N ASN A 187 7.69 -5.36 -5.28
CA ASN A 187 8.94 -5.80 -4.67
C ASN A 187 10.06 -5.89 -5.71
N VAL A 188 11.30 -5.81 -5.24
CA VAL A 188 12.49 -6.12 -6.04
C VAL A 188 13.27 -7.22 -5.34
N ARG A 189 13.69 -8.22 -6.12
CA ARG A 189 14.46 -9.35 -5.61
C ARG A 189 15.91 -9.25 -6.09
N LEU A 190 16.82 -8.90 -5.18
CA LEU A 190 18.25 -8.88 -5.43
C LEU A 190 18.80 -10.32 -5.39
N THR A 191 19.49 -10.72 -6.44
CA THR A 191 20.03 -12.08 -6.56
C THR A 191 21.36 -12.25 -5.82
N ARG A 192 21.68 -13.48 -5.44
CA ARG A 192 22.95 -13.82 -4.78
C ARG A 192 24.19 -13.29 -5.51
N PRO A 193 24.34 -13.42 -6.85
CA PRO A 193 25.50 -12.87 -7.55
C PRO A 193 25.62 -11.36 -7.44
N CYS A 194 24.51 -10.62 -7.34
CA CYS A 194 24.50 -9.18 -7.15
C CYS A 194 24.93 -8.80 -5.73
N LEU A 195 24.41 -9.50 -4.71
CA LEU A 195 24.78 -9.28 -3.31
C LEU A 195 26.27 -9.59 -3.06
N ALA A 196 26.78 -10.68 -3.65
CA ALA A 196 28.16 -11.13 -3.49
C ALA A 196 29.23 -10.17 -4.06
N GLN A 197 28.84 -9.17 -4.86
CA GLN A 197 29.80 -8.15 -5.35
C GLN A 197 30.18 -7.12 -4.27
N VAL A 198 29.41 -7.05 -3.19
CA VAL A 198 29.59 -6.08 -2.10
C VAL A 198 29.68 -6.77 -0.74
N PHE A 199 28.89 -7.81 -0.51
CA PHE A 199 28.79 -8.49 0.77
C PHE A 199 29.31 -9.93 0.67
N GLU A 200 30.38 -10.25 1.40
CA GLU A 200 30.91 -11.61 1.48
C GLU A 200 30.27 -12.36 2.66
N ASN A 201 29.59 -13.48 2.37
CA ASN A 201 29.04 -14.41 3.36
C ASN A 201 28.10 -13.76 4.41
N VAL A 202 27.27 -12.81 3.97
CA VAL A 202 26.25 -12.16 4.81
C VAL A 202 24.89 -12.78 4.55
N ASP A 203 24.15 -13.09 5.62
CA ASP A 203 22.82 -13.69 5.54
C ASP A 203 21.69 -12.73 5.99
N SER A 204 22.02 -11.58 6.57
CA SER A 204 21.07 -10.59 7.10
C SER A 204 21.43 -9.17 6.67
N TYR A 205 20.42 -8.40 6.27
CA TYR A 205 20.58 -7.07 5.67
C TYR A 205 19.61 -6.06 6.28
N ASP A 206 20.01 -4.78 6.27
CA ASP A 206 19.14 -3.65 6.61
C ASP A 206 18.90 -2.77 5.39
N PHE A 207 17.77 -2.06 5.39
CA PHE A 207 17.35 -1.17 4.30
C PHE A 207 17.12 0.25 4.79
N GLU A 208 17.85 1.23 4.29
CA GLU A 208 17.64 2.63 4.65
C GLU A 208 17.22 3.43 3.42
N VAL A 209 16.18 4.25 3.53
CA VAL A 209 15.85 5.22 2.48
C VAL A 209 16.72 6.44 2.66
N GLY A 210 17.47 6.81 1.63
CA GLY A 210 18.39 7.93 1.67
C GLY A 210 18.55 8.62 0.32
N ASN A 211 19.43 9.62 0.31
CA ASN A 211 19.80 10.34 -0.91
C ASN A 211 21.31 10.24 -1.11
N VAL A 212 21.70 9.71 -2.26
CA VAL A 212 23.10 9.50 -2.64
C VAL A 212 23.37 10.35 -3.87
N GLN A 213 24.32 11.28 -3.77
CA GLN A 213 24.71 12.17 -4.87
C GLN A 213 23.52 12.92 -5.52
N GLY A 214 22.49 13.26 -4.75
CA GLY A 214 21.28 13.92 -5.25
C GLY A 214 20.23 12.99 -5.82
N VAL A 215 20.41 11.66 -5.71
CA VAL A 215 19.45 10.65 -6.18
C VAL A 215 18.85 9.92 -4.99
N ASP A 216 17.51 9.92 -4.89
CA ASP A 216 16.81 9.16 -3.88
C ASP A 216 16.94 7.65 -4.16
N CYS A 217 17.34 6.89 -3.14
CA CYS A 217 17.66 5.47 -3.26
C CYS A 217 17.40 4.71 -1.96
N ILE A 218 17.31 3.39 -2.08
CA ILE A 218 17.34 2.47 -0.94
C ILE A 218 18.78 1.97 -0.80
N LEU A 219 19.38 2.23 0.36
CA LEU A 219 20.66 1.68 0.75
C LEU A 219 20.46 0.31 1.38
N VAL A 220 21.11 -0.70 0.83
CA VAL A 220 21.21 -2.04 1.42
C VAL A 220 22.55 -2.14 2.12
N LYS A 221 22.53 -2.52 3.41
CA LYS A 221 23.72 -2.64 4.27
C LYS A 221 23.75 -3.99 4.97
N ASN A 222 24.93 -4.40 5.45
CA ASN A 222 25.04 -5.53 6.36
C ASN A 222 24.30 -5.22 7.66
N TYR A 223 23.55 -6.18 8.20
CA TYR A 223 22.95 -6.05 9.52
C TYR A 223 23.96 -6.53 10.58
N ASP A 224 24.66 -5.57 11.19
CA ASP A 224 25.51 -5.80 12.36
C ASP A 224 24.62 -5.73 13.60
N GLY A 225 24.01 -6.86 13.99
CA GLY A 225 23.08 -6.94 15.12
C GLY A 225 23.63 -6.46 16.47
#